data_AF-A0A7Y5DWW4-F1
#
_entry.id   AF-A0A7Y5DWW4-F1
#
_cell.length_a   1.000
_cell.length_b   1.000
_cell.length_c   1.000
_cell.angle_alpha   90.00
_cell.angle_beta   90.00
_cell.angle_gamma   90.00
#
_symmetry.space_group_name_H-M   'P 1'
#
loop_
_entity.id
_entity.type
_entity.pdbx_description
1 polymer ?
#
loop_
_entity_poly.entity_id
_entity_poly.type
_entity_poly.pdbx_seq_one_letter_code
_entity_poly.pdbx_strand_id
1 'polypeptide(L)'
;MRVVLDIGQTVAMSLVFVGTRQRLLGDLDAPERWNDLFENDVWEDRRVGVAAQMLGVVVDAKFARVTVEVAEQRPSHVAAGSEWVVEAPLELGASPVLVDGYRGDSWPLDVAAGTYIARVTKLSAAHVLVQLFPGERDGIAVLESESEGPNATSLPALPQKAADLEKIVRDENATLGARFGAVLALRKSSPKRVAAIDEAFGEIDDRSENLQTLIGLMVDSEEEEEEEEEDGDEEQEEEDDGDEEEEEEDDEEEEEEQEDDRLTPALLASLDLSKTDAIAAKRGDIAIDRPLMGGFLDCNEVRAANYPSEPTFLKLVATSWGCFPEGTKLGPLAERLDDLLAAHALATSVTKALRHAYCSTDTDWPYVPFVAPVADTSEAALRAALSLGPDEKLLVERPVASRQGRRISDNLFYAHSEDVRKSPKEYHEKHALSAYAKADALLRAASPQVAFVRFEESQLYGTTPLFIVAWLPGYLAGVATFGAWT
;
A
#
# COMPACT_ATOMS: atom_id res chain seq x y z
N MET A 1 6.47 30.27 -0.62
CA MET A 1 5.60 29.26 -1.30
C MET A 1 5.43 28.06 -0.38
N ARG A 2 4.29 27.35 -0.41
CA ARG A 2 4.07 26.14 0.41
C ARG A 2 3.48 25.02 -0.45
N VAL A 3 4.11 23.85 -0.40
CA VAL A 3 3.63 22.59 -0.99
C VAL A 3 3.36 21.62 0.16
N VAL A 4 2.23 20.91 0.12
CA VAL A 4 1.87 19.90 1.12
C VAL A 4 1.69 18.58 0.40
N LEU A 5 2.36 17.56 0.91
CA LEU A 5 2.41 16.22 0.35
C LEU A 5 1.89 15.27 1.42
N ASP A 6 0.93 14.43 1.08
CA ASP A 6 0.54 13.30 1.90
C ASP A 6 1.05 12.05 1.19
N ILE A 7 2.03 11.39 1.80
CA ILE A 7 2.75 10.24 1.23
C ILE A 7 2.21 8.99 1.90
N GLY A 8 1.81 8.00 1.12
CA GLY A 8 1.45 6.66 1.60
C GLY A 8 2.32 5.60 0.96
N GLN A 9 2.91 4.73 1.76
CA GLN A 9 3.71 3.59 1.31
C GLN A 9 3.18 2.28 1.89
N THR A 10 3.61 1.16 1.29
CA THR A 10 3.37 -0.19 1.84
C THR A 10 4.42 -0.59 2.88
N VAL A 11 5.57 0.10 2.90
CA VAL A 11 6.74 -0.16 3.76
C VAL A 11 6.75 0.78 4.98
N ALA A 12 7.38 0.38 6.08
CA ALA A 12 7.35 1.11 7.35
C ALA A 12 8.09 2.48 7.34
N MET A 13 8.96 2.72 6.35
CA MET A 13 9.71 3.97 6.21
C MET A 13 9.45 4.59 4.85
N SER A 14 9.23 5.90 4.82
CA SER A 14 9.04 6.67 3.59
C SER A 14 10.25 7.56 3.31
N LEU A 15 10.70 7.63 2.06
CA LEU A 15 11.78 8.54 1.63
C LEU A 15 11.20 9.65 0.76
N VAL A 16 11.55 10.89 1.08
CA VAL A 16 11.15 12.08 0.31
C VAL A 16 12.37 12.76 -0.26
N PHE A 17 12.29 13.08 -1.55
CA PHE A 17 13.37 13.74 -2.24
C PHE A 17 13.00 15.18 -2.57
N VAL A 18 13.91 16.11 -2.36
CA VAL A 18 13.83 17.47 -2.89
C VAL A 18 15.06 17.72 -3.74
N GLY A 19 14.90 17.86 -5.05
CA GLY A 19 16.05 18.00 -5.95
C GLY A 19 15.70 18.37 -7.38
N THR A 20 16.71 18.53 -8.23
CA THR A 20 16.49 18.86 -9.66
C THR A 20 15.99 17.63 -10.44
N ARG A 21 15.02 17.85 -11.33
CA ARG A 21 14.40 16.79 -12.15
C ARG A 21 15.39 15.86 -12.86
N GLN A 22 16.51 16.40 -13.35
CA GLN A 22 17.50 15.65 -14.12
C GLN A 22 18.20 14.56 -13.30
N ARG A 23 18.32 14.73 -11.98
CA ARG A 23 18.88 13.71 -11.08
C ARG A 23 17.83 12.72 -10.58
N LEU A 24 16.63 13.21 -10.25
CA LEU A 24 15.57 12.34 -9.72
C LEU A 24 15.18 11.24 -10.72
N LEU A 25 15.08 11.55 -12.01
CA LEU A 25 14.64 10.57 -13.01
C LEU A 25 15.73 9.60 -13.49
N GLY A 26 16.99 9.77 -13.08
CA GLY A 26 18.11 8.93 -13.55
C GLY A 26 18.62 7.91 -12.52
N ASP A 27 18.46 8.19 -11.23
CA ASP A 27 19.17 7.50 -10.14
C ASP A 27 18.25 6.72 -9.16
N LEU A 28 16.92 6.79 -9.33
CA LEU A 28 15.94 6.25 -8.35
C LEU A 28 15.58 4.75 -8.51
N ASP A 29 15.93 4.11 -9.63
CA ASP A 29 15.48 2.73 -9.94
C ASP A 29 16.18 1.61 -9.12
N ALA A 30 17.15 1.94 -8.26
CA ALA A 30 17.88 0.94 -7.46
C ALA A 30 18.20 1.44 -6.04
N PRO A 31 17.43 1.03 -5.01
CA PRO A 31 17.66 1.41 -3.61
C PRO A 31 19.07 1.11 -3.10
N GLU A 32 19.70 0.07 -3.65
CA GLU A 32 21.05 -0.38 -3.29
C GLU A 32 22.15 0.63 -3.67
N ARG A 33 21.88 1.54 -4.60
CA ARG A 33 22.83 2.58 -5.02
C ARG A 33 22.77 3.85 -4.18
N TRP A 34 21.81 3.95 -3.26
CA TRP A 34 21.55 5.21 -2.54
C TRP A 34 22.66 5.54 -1.56
N ASN A 35 23.28 4.54 -0.93
CA ASN A 35 24.41 4.76 -0.02
C ASN A 35 25.63 5.37 -0.73
N ASP A 36 25.72 5.23 -2.06
CA ASP A 36 26.78 5.82 -2.88
C ASP A 36 26.41 7.23 -3.39
N LEU A 37 25.14 7.62 -3.33
CA LEU A 37 24.65 8.92 -3.85
C LEU A 37 24.77 10.04 -2.83
N PHE A 38 24.55 9.75 -1.55
CA PHE A 38 24.57 10.73 -0.47
C PHE A 38 25.96 10.83 0.16
N GLU A 39 26.34 12.04 0.57
CA GLU A 39 27.61 12.28 1.27
C GLU A 39 27.65 11.61 2.66
N ASN A 40 26.49 11.16 3.15
CA ASN A 40 26.30 10.45 4.40
C ASN A 40 25.36 9.25 4.22
N ASP A 41 25.59 8.19 5.00
CA ASP A 41 24.65 7.08 5.08
C ASP A 41 23.35 7.58 5.72
N VAL A 42 22.28 7.58 4.93
CA VAL A 42 20.96 8.09 5.31
C VAL A 42 20.27 7.14 6.30
N TRP A 43 20.71 5.88 6.36
CA TRP A 43 20.11 4.81 7.16
C TRP A 43 20.84 4.56 8.47
N GLU A 44 22.18 4.68 8.49
CA GLU A 44 22.96 4.36 9.68
C GLU A 44 22.96 5.47 10.74
N ASP A 45 22.93 6.75 10.33
CA ASP A 45 23.28 7.83 11.26
C ASP A 45 22.31 9.02 11.30
N ARG A 46 21.61 9.40 10.22
CA ARG A 46 20.90 10.70 10.18
C ARG A 46 19.70 10.69 9.27
N ARG A 47 18.56 11.03 9.87
CA ARG A 47 17.22 11.42 9.37
C ARG A 47 17.16 12.17 8.01
N VAL A 48 18.27 12.70 7.53
CA VAL A 48 18.41 13.48 6.30
C VAL A 48 19.71 13.10 5.58
N GLY A 49 19.62 12.82 4.28
CA GLY A 49 20.74 12.61 3.36
C GLY A 49 20.93 13.81 2.45
N VAL A 50 22.18 14.22 2.20
CA VAL A 50 22.48 15.31 1.27
C VAL A 50 23.37 14.81 0.14
N ALA A 51 22.99 15.13 -1.10
CA ALA A 51 23.78 14.90 -2.28
C ALA A 51 23.78 16.18 -3.13
N ALA A 52 24.66 16.25 -4.14
CA ALA A 52 24.66 17.38 -5.06
C ALA A 52 23.27 17.58 -5.67
N GLN A 53 22.64 18.72 -5.38
CA GLN A 53 21.30 19.09 -5.83
C GLN A 53 20.15 18.18 -5.37
N MET A 54 20.32 17.42 -4.29
CA MET A 54 19.28 16.55 -3.77
C MET A 54 19.33 16.47 -2.23
N LEU A 55 18.16 16.51 -1.63
CA LEU A 55 17.93 16.25 -0.21
C LEU A 55 17.05 15.00 -0.09
N GLY A 56 17.53 13.96 0.57
CA GLY A 56 16.74 12.81 0.98
C GLY A 56 16.28 12.98 2.42
N VAL A 57 15.01 12.72 2.72
CA VAL A 57 14.44 12.80 4.07
C VAL A 57 13.74 11.49 4.40
N VAL A 58 14.21 10.81 5.45
CA VAL A 58 13.60 9.57 5.93
C VAL A 58 12.48 9.92 6.92
N VAL A 59 11.32 9.30 6.73
CA VAL A 59 10.16 9.45 7.61
C VAL A 59 9.76 8.09 8.18
N ASP A 60 9.68 8.04 9.50
CA ASP A 60 9.38 6.82 10.29
C ASP A 60 7.88 6.49 10.30
N ALA A 61 7.20 6.64 9.16
CA ALA A 61 5.79 6.32 9.04
C ALA A 61 5.44 5.81 7.64
N LYS A 62 4.53 4.82 7.63
CA LYS A 62 3.88 4.30 6.43
C LYS A 62 3.07 5.38 5.71
N PHE A 63 2.47 6.29 6.47
CA PHE A 63 1.79 7.47 5.97
C PHE A 63 2.39 8.72 6.60
N ALA A 64 2.92 9.60 5.77
CA ALA A 64 3.63 10.79 6.21
C ALA A 64 3.18 12.03 5.44
N ARG A 65 2.81 13.07 6.18
CA ARG A 65 2.66 14.41 5.63
C ARG A 65 4.03 15.08 5.54
N VAL A 66 4.44 15.47 4.35
CA VAL A 66 5.62 16.31 4.12
C VAL A 66 5.20 17.68 3.61
N THR A 67 5.50 18.71 4.39
CA THR A 67 5.27 20.10 3.98
C THR A 67 6.59 20.71 3.54
N VAL A 68 6.65 21.23 2.31
CA VAL A 68 7.81 21.95 1.80
C VAL A 68 7.48 23.44 1.70
N GLU A 69 8.25 24.29 2.38
CA GLU A 69 8.09 25.73 2.39
C GLU A 69 9.34 26.42 1.83
N VAL A 70 9.16 27.32 0.87
CA VAL A 70 10.22 28.23 0.43
C VAL A 70 10.04 29.55 1.17
N ALA A 71 10.98 29.87 2.06
CA ALA A 71 11.01 31.05 2.91
C ALA A 71 12.06 32.07 2.42
N GLU A 72 11.75 33.36 2.51
CA GLU A 72 12.65 34.44 2.08
C GLU A 72 13.86 34.60 3.03
N GLN A 73 13.71 34.19 4.28
CA GLN A 73 14.70 34.35 5.34
C GLN A 73 14.73 33.11 6.24
N ARG A 74 15.88 32.89 6.89
CA ARG A 74 16.04 31.84 7.90
C ARG A 74 15.02 32.04 9.02
N PRO A 75 14.17 31.04 9.33
CA PRO A 75 13.21 31.18 10.42
C PRO A 75 13.94 31.36 11.76
N SER A 76 13.53 32.37 12.52
CA SER A 76 14.21 32.79 13.76
C SER A 76 14.05 31.79 14.91
N HIS A 77 13.05 30.91 14.83
CA HIS A 77 12.77 29.89 15.83
C HIS A 77 12.58 28.52 15.18
N VAL A 78 12.87 27.49 15.97
CA VAL A 78 12.44 26.12 15.70
C VAL A 78 10.94 26.02 15.94
N ALA A 79 10.23 25.23 15.12
CA ALA A 79 8.80 25.00 15.33
C ALA A 79 8.58 24.35 16.71
N ALA A 80 7.65 24.89 17.50
CA ALA A 80 7.34 24.33 18.81
C ALA A 80 6.86 22.88 18.67
N GLY A 81 7.35 22.01 19.56
CA GLY A 81 7.01 20.58 19.56
C GLY A 81 7.78 19.74 18.54
N SER A 82 8.85 20.26 17.93
CA SER A 82 9.70 19.44 17.06
C SER A 82 10.42 18.34 17.85
N GLU A 83 10.32 17.09 17.39
CA GLU A 83 11.15 15.99 17.90
C GLU A 83 12.63 16.24 17.58
N TRP A 84 12.89 16.79 16.39
CA TRP A 84 14.23 17.16 15.95
C TRP A 84 14.23 18.13 14.79
N VAL A 85 15.36 18.83 14.66
CA VAL A 85 15.62 19.74 13.54
C VAL A 85 17.02 19.51 12.98
N VAL A 86 17.11 19.42 11.67
CA VAL A 86 18.36 19.31 10.93
C VAL A 86 18.42 20.42 9.89
N GLU A 87 19.55 21.09 9.76
CA GLU A 87 19.85 22.00 8.66
C GLU A 87 20.92 21.39 7.77
N ALA A 88 20.68 21.40 6.46
CA ALA A 88 21.55 20.86 5.43
C ALA A 88 21.75 21.86 4.29
N PRO A 89 22.95 21.97 3.69
CA PRO A 89 23.14 22.75 2.47
C PRO A 89 22.47 22.06 1.28
N LEU A 90 21.90 22.86 0.37
CA LEU A 90 21.26 22.35 -0.85
C LEU A 90 21.50 23.34 -1.99
N GLU A 91 22.20 22.90 -3.04
CA GLU A 91 22.38 23.69 -4.27
C GLU A 91 21.30 23.34 -5.29
N LEU A 92 20.45 24.29 -5.66
CA LEU A 92 19.39 24.08 -6.64
C LEU A 92 19.80 24.66 -8.00
N GLY A 93 19.76 23.82 -9.03
CA GLY A 93 20.06 24.20 -10.41
C GLY A 93 18.93 24.99 -11.09
N ALA A 94 19.14 25.36 -12.36
CA ALA A 94 18.13 26.07 -13.17
C ALA A 94 16.95 25.19 -13.63
N SER A 95 17.02 23.87 -13.37
CA SER A 95 15.95 22.92 -13.66
C SER A 95 14.83 23.04 -12.63
N PRO A 96 13.59 22.70 -13.00
CA PRO A 96 12.50 22.61 -12.03
C PRO A 96 12.91 21.66 -10.90
N VAL A 97 12.76 22.17 -9.68
CA VAL A 97 12.93 21.37 -8.48
C VAL A 97 11.67 20.57 -8.29
N LEU A 98 11.82 19.29 -8.05
CA LEU A 98 10.71 18.40 -7.76
C LEU A 98 10.80 17.98 -6.30
N VAL A 99 9.64 17.82 -5.70
CA VAL A 99 9.50 17.01 -4.50
C VAL A 99 8.90 15.69 -4.93
N ASP A 100 9.55 14.58 -4.59
CA ASP A 100 9.14 13.25 -5.02
C ASP A 100 9.03 12.30 -3.83
N GLY A 101 8.05 11.41 -3.89
CA GLY A 101 7.95 10.25 -3.01
C GLY A 101 8.36 8.98 -3.76
N TYR A 102 8.74 7.92 -3.05
CA TYR A 102 9.21 6.66 -3.67
C TYR A 102 8.32 6.05 -4.78
N ARG A 103 7.04 6.44 -4.89
CA ARG A 103 6.10 5.93 -5.91
C ARG A 103 5.97 6.80 -7.17
N GLY A 104 6.87 7.76 -7.37
CA GLY A 104 6.99 8.51 -8.64
C GLY A 104 5.98 9.64 -8.82
N ASP A 105 5.24 10.01 -7.77
CA ASP A 105 4.49 11.25 -7.76
C ASP A 105 5.47 12.42 -7.56
N SER A 106 5.72 13.16 -8.63
CA SER A 106 6.63 14.31 -8.63
C SER A 106 5.85 15.62 -8.62
N TRP A 107 6.09 16.48 -7.63
CA TRP A 107 5.47 17.81 -7.53
C TRP A 107 6.47 18.92 -7.85
N PRO A 108 6.18 19.80 -8.81
CA PRO A 108 7.05 20.93 -9.10
C PRO A 108 7.04 21.94 -7.93
N LEU A 109 8.23 22.33 -7.52
CA LEU A 109 8.49 23.39 -6.56
C LEU A 109 9.04 24.60 -7.33
N ASP A 110 8.31 25.72 -7.30
CA ASP A 110 8.74 26.98 -7.91
C ASP A 110 9.74 27.67 -6.98
N VAL A 111 11.02 27.36 -7.20
CA VAL A 111 12.15 27.89 -6.44
C VAL A 111 13.25 28.28 -7.42
N ALA A 112 13.82 29.46 -7.22
CA ALA A 112 14.89 29.96 -8.08
C ALA A 112 16.18 29.15 -7.86
N ALA A 113 16.99 29.00 -8.90
CA ALA A 113 18.32 28.43 -8.78
C ALA A 113 19.18 29.22 -7.77
N GLY A 114 19.99 28.51 -6.98
CA GLY A 114 20.86 29.11 -5.98
C GLY A 114 21.20 28.16 -4.84
N THR A 115 21.94 28.68 -3.86
CA THR A 115 22.31 27.94 -2.65
C THR A 115 21.30 28.21 -1.54
N TYR A 116 20.75 27.12 -1.01
CA TYR A 116 19.76 27.12 0.05
C TYR A 116 20.28 26.35 1.25
N ILE A 117 19.71 26.68 2.41
CA ILE A 117 19.73 25.82 3.58
C ILE A 117 18.34 25.17 3.66
N ALA A 118 18.32 23.85 3.65
CA ALA A 118 17.15 23.06 3.91
C ALA A 118 17.08 22.74 5.41
N ARG A 119 16.10 23.32 6.12
CA ARG A 119 15.77 22.96 7.49
C ARG A 119 14.68 21.90 7.50
N VAL A 120 15.01 20.69 7.90
CA VAL A 120 14.08 19.58 8.07
C VAL A 120 13.70 19.49 9.54
N THR A 121 12.41 19.62 9.83
CA THR A 121 11.84 19.57 11.18
C THR A 121 10.85 18.43 11.25
N LYS A 122 11.08 17.45 12.13
CA LYS A 122 10.08 16.42 12.42
C LYS A 122 9.15 16.94 13.51
N LEU A 123 7.88 17.08 13.16
CA LEU A 123 6.82 17.53 14.06
C LEU A 123 6.14 16.35 14.76
N SER A 124 6.08 15.20 14.09
CA SER A 124 5.62 13.92 14.64
C SER A 124 6.14 12.75 13.79
N ALA A 125 5.87 11.50 14.21
CA ALA A 125 6.14 10.30 13.39
C ALA A 125 5.63 10.41 11.95
N ALA A 126 4.46 11.04 11.75
CA ALA A 126 3.78 11.16 10.46
C ALA A 126 3.83 12.58 9.87
N HIS A 127 4.62 13.52 10.40
CA HIS A 127 4.67 14.89 9.86
C HIS A 127 6.08 15.47 9.88
N VAL A 128 6.58 15.77 8.69
CA VAL A 128 7.85 16.46 8.46
C VAL A 128 7.63 17.79 7.74
N LEU A 129 8.34 18.83 8.18
CA LEU A 129 8.38 20.15 7.58
C LEU A 129 9.79 20.41 7.02
N VAL A 130 9.89 20.66 5.72
CA VAL A 130 11.13 21.04 5.03
C VAL A 130 11.02 22.52 4.66
N GLN A 131 11.88 23.36 5.23
CA GLN A 131 11.93 24.79 4.91
C GLN A 131 13.21 25.10 4.14
N LEU A 132 13.07 25.60 2.92
CA LEU A 132 14.16 26.08 2.08
C LEU A 132 14.28 27.59 2.23
N PHE A 133 15.45 28.09 2.58
CA PHE A 133 15.72 29.53 2.58
C PHE A 133 17.12 29.83 2.03
N PRO A 134 17.33 30.98 1.37
CA PRO A 134 18.64 31.33 0.83
C PRO A 134 19.71 31.37 1.90
N GLY A 135 20.87 30.76 1.63
CA GLY A 135 22.00 30.76 2.55
C GLY A 135 23.04 29.70 2.21
N GLU A 136 24.23 29.87 2.79
CA GLU A 136 25.33 28.92 2.68
C GLU A 136 25.59 28.29 4.05
N ARG A 137 25.93 27.00 4.06
CA ARG A 137 26.30 26.27 5.28
C ARG A 137 27.32 25.19 4.97
N ASP A 138 28.30 25.05 5.85
CA ASP A 138 29.24 23.94 5.80
C ASP A 138 28.64 22.70 6.46
N GLY A 139 28.23 21.72 5.63
CA GLY A 139 27.75 20.42 6.05
C GLY A 139 26.42 20.40 6.83
N ILE A 140 26.05 19.20 7.27
CA ILE A 140 24.80 18.94 8.00
C ILE A 140 24.98 19.34 9.47
N ALA A 141 24.01 20.07 10.03
CA ALA A 141 23.96 20.37 11.45
C ALA A 141 22.63 19.98 12.07
N VAL A 142 22.71 19.28 13.19
CA VAL A 142 21.56 19.00 14.05
C VAL A 142 21.36 20.21 14.97
N LEU A 143 20.19 20.83 14.91
CA LEU A 143 19.79 21.85 15.86
C LEU A 143 19.04 21.12 16.99
N GLU A 144 19.71 20.94 18.12
CA GLU A 144 19.09 20.30 19.29
C GLU A 144 17.85 21.09 19.72
N SER A 145 16.77 20.38 20.02
CA SER A 145 15.59 20.95 20.66
C SER A 145 16.00 21.59 21.98
N GLU A 146 15.53 22.82 22.27
CA GLU A 146 15.76 23.53 23.54
C GLU A 146 15.16 22.80 24.78
N SER A 147 14.60 21.61 24.63
CA SER A 147 14.19 20.74 25.74
C SER A 147 15.34 19.81 26.18
N GLU A 148 16.23 20.30 27.05
CA GLU A 148 17.12 19.42 27.85
C GLU A 148 16.28 18.41 28.66
N GLY A 149 16.70 17.15 28.90
CA GLY A 149 17.96 16.45 28.64
C GLY A 149 17.82 14.95 28.98
N PRO A 150 18.83 14.22 29.50
CA PRO A 150 20.27 14.25 29.24
C PRO A 150 20.75 13.01 28.41
N ASN A 151 21.94 13.15 27.82
CA ASN A 151 22.76 12.12 27.16
C ASN A 151 22.27 11.57 25.81
N ALA A 152 22.66 12.25 24.72
CA ALA A 152 23.04 11.54 23.51
C ALA A 152 24.33 10.75 23.80
N THR A 153 24.19 9.54 24.33
CA THR A 153 25.27 8.56 24.26
C THR A 153 25.49 8.23 22.79
N SER A 154 26.68 8.50 22.27
CA SER A 154 27.18 7.84 21.07
C SER A 154 26.84 6.35 21.19
N LEU A 155 26.14 5.78 20.20
CA LEU A 155 25.93 4.34 20.15
C LEU A 155 27.32 3.68 20.27
N PRO A 156 27.52 2.77 21.22
CA PRO A 156 28.79 2.08 21.33
C PRO A 156 29.07 1.40 20.00
N ALA A 157 30.29 1.58 19.48
CA ALA A 157 30.71 0.94 18.23
C ALA A 157 30.39 -0.55 18.31
N LEU A 158 29.71 -1.08 17.27
CA LEU A 158 29.36 -2.49 17.23
C LEU A 158 30.65 -3.33 17.32
N PRO A 159 30.65 -4.39 18.14
CA PRO A 159 31.81 -5.25 18.30
C PRO A 159 32.10 -5.97 16.98
N GLN A 160 33.37 -6.11 16.61
CA GLN A 160 33.74 -6.76 15.34
C GLN A 160 33.67 -8.29 15.38
N LYS A 161 33.48 -8.89 16.56
CA LYS A 161 33.43 -10.35 16.71
C LYS A 161 31.99 -10.85 16.60
N ALA A 162 31.78 -11.85 15.75
CA ALA A 162 30.47 -12.48 15.54
C ALA A 162 29.78 -12.91 16.84
N ALA A 163 30.49 -13.50 17.80
CA ALA A 163 29.89 -13.93 19.07
C ALA A 163 29.33 -12.76 19.92
N ASP A 164 29.96 -11.59 19.86
CA ASP A 164 29.50 -10.40 20.58
C ASP A 164 28.31 -9.75 19.85
N LEU A 165 28.30 -9.79 18.51
CA LEU A 165 27.16 -9.38 17.70
C LEU A 165 25.94 -10.27 17.94
N GLU A 166 26.13 -11.60 17.97
CA GLU A 166 25.08 -12.58 18.31
C GLU A 166 24.47 -12.31 19.67
N LYS A 167 25.30 -11.93 20.64
CA LYS A 167 24.84 -11.54 21.97
C LYS A 167 23.96 -10.27 21.92
N ILE A 168 24.32 -9.28 21.11
CA ILE A 168 23.52 -8.07 20.91
C ILE A 168 22.18 -8.40 20.24
N VAL A 169 22.17 -9.25 19.20
CA VAL A 169 20.94 -9.68 18.52
C VAL A 169 19.95 -10.35 19.49
N ARG A 170 20.48 -11.13 20.44
CA ARG A 170 19.71 -11.88 21.44
C ARG A 170 19.42 -11.11 22.73
N ASP A 171 19.97 -9.92 22.92
CA ASP A 171 19.73 -9.12 24.12
C ASP A 171 18.43 -8.34 23.98
N GLU A 172 17.40 -8.74 24.75
CA GLU A 172 16.09 -8.08 24.76
C GLU A 172 16.15 -6.62 25.24
N ASN A 173 17.20 -6.26 25.99
CA ASN A 173 17.41 -4.90 26.47
C ASN A 173 18.24 -4.05 25.49
N ALA A 174 18.75 -4.64 24.40
CA ALA A 174 19.42 -3.89 23.35
C ALA A 174 18.40 -3.10 22.52
N THR A 175 18.76 -1.88 22.13
CA THR A 175 17.91 -1.06 21.26
C THR A 175 17.71 -1.75 19.91
N LEU A 176 16.55 -1.53 19.28
CA LEU A 176 16.22 -2.13 17.98
C LEU A 176 17.31 -1.85 16.93
N GLY A 177 17.87 -0.64 16.92
CA GLY A 177 18.97 -0.26 16.02
C GLY A 177 20.28 -1.01 16.29
N ALA A 178 20.61 -1.29 17.55
CA ALA A 178 21.79 -2.10 17.89
C ALA A 178 21.61 -3.56 17.46
N ARG A 179 20.40 -4.12 17.64
CA ARG A 179 20.04 -5.47 17.18
C ARG A 179 20.11 -5.56 15.65
N PHE A 180 19.54 -4.60 14.95
CA PHE A 180 19.55 -4.54 13.48
C PHE A 180 20.95 -4.37 12.90
N GLY A 181 21.73 -3.41 13.43
CA GLY A 181 23.13 -3.22 13.02
C GLY A 181 23.99 -4.46 13.28
N ALA A 182 23.72 -5.20 14.37
CA ALA A 182 24.42 -6.45 14.66
C ALA A 182 24.08 -7.58 13.67
N VAL A 183 22.82 -7.69 13.23
CA VAL A 183 22.40 -8.64 12.17
C VAL A 183 23.11 -8.31 10.84
N LEU A 184 23.15 -7.05 10.44
CA LEU A 184 23.85 -6.63 9.20
C LEU A 184 25.35 -6.93 9.27
N ALA A 185 26.00 -6.64 10.40
CA ALA A 185 27.41 -6.94 10.61
C ALA A 185 27.70 -8.46 10.62
N LEU A 186 26.80 -9.27 11.19
CA LEU A 186 26.87 -10.73 11.14
C LEU A 186 26.70 -11.27 9.72
N ARG A 187 25.77 -10.72 8.95
CA ARG A 187 25.54 -11.12 7.55
C ARG A 187 26.78 -10.88 6.70
N LYS A 188 27.45 -9.73 6.89
CA LYS A 188 28.68 -9.38 6.17
C LYS A 188 29.89 -10.24 6.57
N SER A 189 29.97 -10.64 7.84
CA SER A 189 31.13 -11.35 8.38
C SER A 189 30.98 -12.88 8.43
N SER A 190 29.76 -13.41 8.47
CA SER A 190 29.46 -14.84 8.60
C SER A 190 28.00 -15.19 8.18
N PRO A 191 27.70 -15.25 6.87
CA PRO A 191 26.35 -15.54 6.36
C PRO A 191 25.72 -16.83 6.91
N LYS A 192 26.52 -17.90 7.08
CA LYS A 192 26.06 -19.19 7.63
C LYS A 192 25.56 -19.10 9.07
N ARG A 193 26.01 -18.11 9.85
CA ARG A 193 25.57 -17.90 11.23
C ARG A 193 24.23 -17.16 11.30
N VAL A 194 23.92 -16.32 10.31
CA VAL A 194 22.62 -15.65 10.21
C VAL A 194 21.52 -16.67 9.92
N ALA A 195 21.75 -17.62 9.02
CA ALA A 195 20.79 -18.72 8.77
C ALA A 195 20.45 -19.53 10.02
N ALA A 196 21.46 -19.84 10.86
CA ALA A 196 21.25 -20.55 12.13
C ALA A 196 20.59 -19.69 13.22
N ILE A 197 20.68 -18.36 13.10
CA ILE A 197 19.98 -17.41 13.97
C ILE A 197 18.51 -17.32 13.53
N ASP A 198 18.25 -17.23 12.22
CA ASP A 198 16.91 -17.18 11.64
C ASP A 198 16.12 -18.47 11.94
N GLU A 199 16.77 -19.64 11.86
CA GLU A 199 16.19 -20.93 12.26
C GLU A 199 15.86 -20.99 13.76
N ALA A 200 16.66 -20.34 14.61
CA ALA A 200 16.42 -20.26 16.05
C ALA A 200 15.38 -19.19 16.46
N PHE A 201 15.00 -18.29 15.56
CA PHE A 201 14.02 -17.22 15.79
C PHE A 201 12.65 -17.50 15.16
N GLY A 202 12.45 -18.70 14.58
CA GLY A 202 11.21 -19.16 13.96
C GLY A 202 9.98 -19.28 14.88
N GLU A 203 10.07 -18.86 16.14
CA GLU A 203 8.95 -18.85 17.12
C GLU A 203 8.64 -17.45 17.69
N ILE A 204 9.20 -16.36 17.13
CA ILE A 204 8.74 -15.01 17.47
C ILE A 204 7.57 -14.61 16.55
N ASP A 205 6.38 -14.82 17.08
CA ASP A 205 5.06 -14.60 16.52
C ASP A 205 4.81 -13.16 16.00
N ASP A 206 4.05 -13.06 14.90
CA ASP A 206 3.35 -11.95 14.27
C ASP A 206 4.03 -10.58 14.00
N ARG A 207 5.24 -10.28 14.50
CA ARG A 207 5.94 -9.01 14.20
C ARG A 207 7.05 -9.14 13.14
N SER A 208 7.33 -10.35 12.65
CA SER A 208 8.42 -10.66 11.71
C SER A 208 8.01 -10.80 10.24
N GLU A 209 6.70 -10.72 9.90
CA GLU A 209 6.22 -10.87 8.51
C GLU A 209 6.85 -9.86 7.52
N ASN A 210 7.26 -8.68 7.99
CA ASN A 210 7.96 -7.69 7.18
C ASN A 210 9.43 -8.08 6.85
N LEU A 211 10.06 -8.94 7.67
CA LEU A 211 11.41 -9.43 7.39
C LEU A 211 11.39 -10.60 6.41
N GLN A 212 10.44 -11.53 6.53
CA GLN A 212 10.33 -12.69 5.63
C GLN A 212 10.07 -12.27 4.18
N THR A 213 9.32 -11.18 3.96
CA THR A 213 9.05 -10.63 2.62
C THR A 213 10.30 -10.05 1.95
N LEU A 214 11.25 -9.51 2.72
CA LEU A 214 12.54 -9.04 2.22
C LEU A 214 13.54 -10.21 1.99
N ILE A 215 13.35 -11.32 2.70
CA ILE A 215 14.18 -12.53 2.65
C ILE A 215 13.84 -13.41 1.43
N GLY A 216 12.55 -13.50 1.04
CA GLY A 216 12.13 -14.30 -0.12
C GLY A 216 12.64 -13.81 -1.48
N LEU A 217 12.94 -12.51 -1.63
CA LEU A 217 13.40 -11.92 -2.89
C LEU A 217 14.89 -12.13 -3.21
N MET A 218 15.69 -12.69 -2.29
CA MET A 218 17.14 -12.85 -2.47
C MET A 218 17.62 -14.31 -2.58
N VAL A 219 16.73 -15.31 -2.48
CA VAL A 219 17.12 -16.74 -2.44
C VAL A 219 16.80 -17.49 -3.75
N ASP A 220 15.96 -16.96 -4.63
CA ASP A 220 15.45 -17.67 -5.82
C ASP A 220 16.40 -17.70 -7.06
N SER A 221 17.72 -17.66 -6.88
CA SER A 221 18.65 -17.64 -8.03
C SER A 221 19.64 -18.81 -8.16
N GLU A 222 19.68 -19.81 -7.26
CA GLU A 222 20.74 -20.85 -7.36
C GLU A 222 20.36 -22.31 -7.02
N GLU A 223 19.09 -22.74 -7.06
CA GLU A 223 18.78 -24.18 -6.87
C GLU A 223 17.64 -24.69 -7.77
N GLU A 224 17.94 -24.99 -9.04
CA GLU A 224 17.21 -26.00 -9.82
C GLU A 224 18.17 -26.72 -10.77
N GLU A 225 18.72 -27.85 -10.32
CA GLU A 225 19.08 -29.02 -11.15
C GLU A 225 19.60 -30.13 -10.22
N GLU A 226 18.73 -31.09 -9.88
CA GLU A 226 19.06 -32.53 -9.89
C GLU A 226 17.80 -33.38 -9.67
N GLU A 227 17.45 -34.15 -10.70
CA GLU A 227 16.47 -35.24 -10.71
C GLU A 227 17.01 -36.46 -9.94
N GLU A 228 16.14 -37.25 -9.29
CA GLU A 228 15.85 -38.67 -9.64
C GLU A 228 15.15 -39.42 -8.49
N GLU A 229 14.06 -40.09 -8.88
CA GLU A 229 13.44 -41.35 -8.44
C GLU A 229 13.81 -41.99 -7.08
N GLU A 230 12.79 -42.36 -6.28
CA GLU A 230 12.54 -43.79 -5.94
C GLU A 230 11.14 -44.02 -5.32
N ASP A 231 10.47 -45.05 -5.85
CA ASP A 231 9.28 -45.72 -5.30
C ASP A 231 9.54 -46.33 -3.91
N GLY A 232 8.49 -46.46 -3.07
CA GLY A 232 8.57 -47.34 -1.90
C GLY A 232 7.47 -47.22 -0.85
N ASP A 233 6.39 -47.97 -1.06
CA ASP A 233 5.66 -48.82 -0.11
C ASP A 233 5.20 -48.34 1.30
N GLU A 234 3.89 -48.51 1.49
CA GLU A 234 3.19 -49.27 2.55
C GLU A 234 3.24 -48.85 4.03
N GLU A 235 2.02 -48.51 4.50
CA GLU A 235 1.33 -49.04 5.69
C GLU A 235 1.55 -48.47 7.12
N GLN A 236 0.45 -48.64 7.88
CA GLN A 236 0.18 -48.50 9.34
C GLN A 236 -0.19 -47.08 9.81
N GLU A 237 -1.47 -46.78 10.08
CA GLU A 237 -2.22 -47.15 11.31
C GLU A 237 -1.40 -46.82 12.57
N GLU A 238 -1.82 -45.81 13.35
CA GLU A 238 -2.41 -46.03 14.68
C GLU A 238 -3.13 -44.75 15.15
N GLU A 239 -4.26 -45.00 15.79
CA GLU A 239 -5.10 -44.08 16.55
C GLU A 239 -4.31 -43.51 17.73
N ASP A 240 -4.46 -42.23 18.05
CA ASP A 240 -4.32 -41.79 19.44
C ASP A 240 -5.37 -40.75 19.79
N ASP A 241 -6.18 -41.16 20.76
CA ASP A 241 -7.38 -40.55 21.30
C ASP A 241 -6.96 -39.94 22.65
N GLY A 242 -6.64 -38.65 22.64
CA GLY A 242 -6.07 -37.92 23.77
C GLY A 242 -6.95 -36.74 24.17
N ASP A 243 -8.07 -37.07 24.80
CA ASP A 243 -8.92 -36.23 25.65
C ASP A 243 -8.08 -35.66 26.83
N GLU A 244 -8.26 -34.39 27.20
CA GLU A 244 -8.01 -33.74 28.51
C GLU A 244 -7.96 -32.22 28.31
N GLU A 245 -9.07 -31.51 28.50
CA GLU A 245 -9.56 -30.92 29.78
C GLU A 245 -8.94 -29.54 30.06
N GLU A 246 -9.85 -28.56 30.19
CA GLU A 246 -9.89 -27.37 31.07
C GLU A 246 -8.57 -26.55 31.25
N GLU A 247 -8.58 -25.23 31.10
CA GLU A 247 -9.08 -24.32 32.12
C GLU A 247 -9.43 -22.94 31.52
N GLU A 248 -10.56 -22.42 32.00
CA GLU A 248 -11.00 -21.05 31.90
C GLU A 248 -10.11 -20.16 32.78
N GLU A 249 -9.47 -19.13 32.23
CA GLU A 249 -9.11 -17.94 33.01
C GLU A 249 -9.53 -16.68 32.24
N ASP A 250 -10.74 -16.25 32.61
CA ASP A 250 -11.18 -14.88 32.88
C ASP A 250 -10.08 -13.80 32.82
N ASP A 251 -10.01 -13.07 31.71
CA ASP A 251 -9.39 -11.74 31.67
C ASP A 251 -10.47 -10.72 31.29
N GLU A 252 -11.13 -10.20 32.33
CA GLU A 252 -11.92 -8.97 32.32
C GLU A 252 -10.99 -7.76 32.11
N GLU A 253 -10.43 -7.58 30.90
CA GLU A 253 -9.78 -6.33 30.54
C GLU A 253 -10.80 -5.34 29.97
N GLU A 254 -11.28 -4.49 30.88
CA GLU A 254 -11.78 -3.12 30.71
C GLU A 254 -12.02 -2.68 29.24
N GLU A 255 -13.26 -2.84 28.78
CA GLU A 255 -13.81 -2.09 27.64
C GLU A 255 -13.72 -0.59 27.93
N GLU A 256 -12.60 0.04 27.59
CA GLU A 256 -12.59 1.47 27.32
C GLU A 256 -13.59 1.69 26.19
N GLU A 257 -14.69 2.37 26.51
CA GLU A 257 -15.67 2.95 25.58
C GLU A 257 -14.94 3.88 24.59
N GLN A 258 -14.20 3.31 23.64
CA GLN A 258 -14.04 3.94 22.34
C GLN A 258 -15.48 4.07 21.84
N GLU A 259 -15.97 5.30 21.75
CA GLU A 259 -17.22 5.60 21.06
C GLU A 259 -17.15 4.89 19.71
N ASP A 260 -17.80 3.74 19.68
CA ASP A 260 -17.69 2.82 18.57
C ASP A 260 -18.32 3.57 17.41
N ASP A 261 -17.47 4.02 16.47
CA ASP A 261 -17.86 4.58 15.17
C ASP A 261 -18.58 3.51 14.30
N ARG A 262 -19.24 2.54 14.95
CA ARG A 262 -20.21 1.60 14.40
C ARG A 262 -21.21 2.40 13.59
N LEU A 263 -21.32 2.01 12.33
CA LEU A 263 -22.34 2.46 11.40
C LEU A 263 -23.72 2.28 12.03
N THR A 264 -24.28 3.36 12.56
CA THR A 264 -25.69 3.38 12.94
C THR A 264 -26.55 3.70 11.72
N PRO A 265 -27.78 3.17 11.62
CA PRO A 265 -28.72 3.58 10.58
C PRO A 265 -28.91 5.11 10.52
N ALA A 266 -28.82 5.79 11.66
CA ALA A 266 -28.92 7.25 11.75
C ALA A 266 -27.73 7.97 11.07
N LEU A 267 -26.49 7.47 11.28
CA LEU A 267 -25.31 8.01 10.61
C LEU A 267 -25.40 7.82 9.09
N LEU A 268 -25.76 6.63 8.62
CA LEU A 268 -25.96 6.35 7.19
C LEU A 268 -27.07 7.19 6.56
N ALA A 269 -28.17 7.40 7.29
CA ALA A 269 -29.25 8.28 6.86
C ALA A 269 -28.82 9.74 6.69
N SER A 270 -27.81 10.18 7.45
CA SER A 270 -27.27 11.54 7.38
C SER A 270 -26.19 11.73 6.31
N LEU A 271 -25.58 10.64 5.82
CA LEU A 271 -24.52 10.71 4.83
C LEU A 271 -25.10 10.86 3.42
N ASP A 272 -24.85 12.03 2.81
CA ASP A 272 -25.17 12.31 1.43
C ASP A 272 -23.88 12.35 0.60
N LEU A 273 -23.56 11.23 -0.06
CA LEU A 273 -22.35 11.10 -0.87
C LEU A 273 -22.38 11.96 -2.15
N SER A 274 -23.51 12.61 -2.46
CA SER A 274 -23.58 13.60 -3.55
C SER A 274 -22.97 14.96 -3.16
N LYS A 275 -22.63 15.16 -1.88
CA LYS A 275 -22.06 16.41 -1.34
C LYS A 275 -20.62 16.24 -0.82
N THR A 276 -19.99 15.10 -1.11
CA THR A 276 -18.76 14.65 -0.41
C THR A 276 -17.51 15.45 -0.73
N ASP A 277 -17.46 16.22 -1.82
CA ASP A 277 -16.32 17.11 -2.13
C ASP A 277 -15.93 18.01 -0.93
N ALA A 278 -16.89 18.33 -0.05
CA ALA A 278 -16.67 19.14 1.15
C ALA A 278 -16.49 18.37 2.47
N ILE A 279 -16.89 17.09 2.53
CA ILE A 279 -16.89 16.28 3.77
C ILE A 279 -15.67 15.35 3.81
N ALA A 280 -15.24 14.81 2.67
CA ALA A 280 -14.06 13.95 2.56
C ALA A 280 -12.76 14.68 2.94
N ALA A 281 -12.68 16.00 2.69
CA ALA A 281 -11.55 16.82 3.10
C ALA A 281 -11.49 17.12 4.61
N LYS A 282 -12.54 16.81 5.39
CA LYS A 282 -12.68 17.23 6.79
C LYS A 282 -12.63 16.11 7.83
N ARG A 283 -12.87 14.85 7.45
CA ARG A 283 -12.81 13.68 8.35
C ARG A 283 -11.64 12.80 7.92
N GLY A 284 -10.55 12.87 8.68
CA GLY A 284 -9.22 12.36 8.34
C GLY A 284 -9.05 10.84 8.22
N ASP A 285 -10.12 10.06 8.04
CA ASP A 285 -10.08 8.58 7.99
C ASP A 285 -10.37 8.00 6.60
N ILE A 286 -10.53 8.86 5.58
CA ILE A 286 -10.69 8.43 4.18
C ILE A 286 -9.32 8.40 3.52
N ALA A 287 -8.57 7.32 3.75
CA ALA A 287 -7.34 7.04 3.02
C ALA A 287 -7.69 6.44 1.66
N ILE A 288 -7.72 7.27 0.62
CA ILE A 288 -7.83 6.80 -0.77
C ILE A 288 -6.41 6.53 -1.28
N ASP A 289 -6.14 5.30 -1.70
CA ASP A 289 -4.91 4.98 -2.43
C ASP A 289 -4.95 5.70 -3.79
N ARG A 290 -4.11 6.73 -3.96
CA ARG A 290 -4.09 7.63 -5.12
C ARG A 290 -3.86 6.97 -6.50
N PRO A 291 -3.14 5.85 -6.66
CA PRO A 291 -2.90 5.25 -7.98
C PRO A 291 -4.20 4.94 -8.74
N LEU A 292 -5.23 4.45 -8.05
CA LEU A 292 -6.52 4.17 -8.70
C LEU A 292 -7.29 5.45 -9.08
N MET A 293 -7.15 6.54 -8.31
CA MET A 293 -7.74 7.82 -8.71
C MET A 293 -7.12 8.35 -10.00
N GLY A 294 -5.80 8.19 -10.18
CA GLY A 294 -5.15 8.47 -11.46
C GLY A 294 -5.81 7.69 -12.61
N GLY A 295 -5.92 6.36 -12.47
CA GLY A 295 -6.58 5.51 -13.46
C GLY A 295 -8.03 5.92 -13.78
N PHE A 296 -8.85 6.25 -12.77
CA PHE A 296 -10.21 6.73 -13.00
C PHE A 296 -10.25 8.13 -13.64
N LEU A 297 -9.33 9.03 -13.30
CA LEU A 297 -9.24 10.35 -13.90
C LEU A 297 -8.86 10.25 -15.38
N ASP A 298 -7.87 9.43 -15.72
CA ASP A 298 -7.44 9.19 -17.09
C ASP A 298 -8.59 8.60 -17.92
N CYS A 299 -9.29 7.60 -17.38
CA CYS A 299 -10.49 7.02 -18.01
C CYS A 299 -11.57 8.09 -18.22
N ASN A 300 -11.75 8.99 -17.26
CA ASN A 300 -12.74 10.06 -17.32
C ASN A 300 -12.44 11.08 -18.40
N GLU A 301 -11.17 11.46 -18.57
CA GLU A 301 -10.75 12.38 -19.63
C GLU A 301 -11.00 11.77 -21.01
N VAL A 302 -10.63 10.52 -21.22
CA VAL A 302 -10.88 9.80 -22.47
C VAL A 302 -12.38 9.63 -22.72
N ARG A 303 -13.16 9.29 -21.68
CA ARG A 303 -14.62 9.18 -21.80
C ARG A 303 -15.25 10.51 -22.18
N ALA A 304 -14.87 11.62 -21.53
CA ALA A 304 -15.40 12.93 -21.85
C ALA A 304 -15.12 13.33 -23.30
N ALA A 305 -14.00 12.88 -23.87
CA ALA A 305 -13.67 13.08 -25.27
C ALA A 305 -14.51 12.23 -26.24
N ASN A 306 -14.82 10.98 -25.90
CA ASN A 306 -15.49 10.02 -26.79
C ASN A 306 -17.02 9.95 -26.60
N TYR A 307 -17.53 10.23 -25.39
CA TYR A 307 -18.94 10.15 -25.01
C TYR A 307 -19.36 11.40 -24.20
N PRO A 308 -19.34 12.61 -24.79
CA PRO A 308 -19.57 13.87 -24.07
C PRO A 308 -20.98 14.03 -23.49
N SER A 309 -21.95 13.23 -23.93
CA SER A 309 -23.31 13.17 -23.39
C SER A 309 -23.47 12.22 -22.22
N GLU A 310 -22.47 11.39 -21.95
CA GLU A 310 -22.49 10.43 -20.85
C GLU A 310 -21.90 11.04 -19.58
N PRO A 311 -22.34 10.59 -18.39
CA PRO A 311 -21.73 11.00 -17.13
C PRO A 311 -20.26 10.56 -17.08
N THR A 312 -19.47 11.26 -16.27
CA THR A 312 -18.10 10.83 -15.93
C THR A 312 -18.13 9.39 -15.40
N PHE A 313 -17.19 8.58 -15.89
CA PHE A 313 -16.86 7.28 -15.35
C PHE A 313 -16.80 7.33 -13.82
N LEU A 314 -17.69 6.55 -13.20
CA LEU A 314 -17.67 6.07 -11.82
C LEU A 314 -16.72 6.88 -10.91
N LYS A 315 -17.14 8.08 -10.50
CA LYS A 315 -16.45 8.76 -9.40
C LYS A 315 -16.70 7.94 -8.15
N LEU A 316 -15.71 7.20 -7.71
CA LEU A 316 -15.81 6.41 -6.50
C LEU A 316 -15.57 7.32 -5.30
N VAL A 317 -16.53 7.35 -4.39
CA VAL A 317 -16.29 7.79 -3.03
C VAL A 317 -15.82 6.58 -2.26
N ALA A 318 -14.50 6.47 -2.11
CA ALA A 318 -13.90 5.53 -1.19
C ALA A 318 -14.21 5.99 0.25
N THR A 319 -14.63 5.04 1.06
CA THR A 319 -14.89 5.19 2.49
C THR A 319 -14.20 4.03 3.21
N SER A 320 -14.11 4.08 4.55
CA SER A 320 -13.71 2.91 5.35
C SER A 320 -14.61 1.69 5.11
N TRP A 321 -15.78 1.89 4.52
CA TRP A 321 -16.80 0.88 4.23
C TRP A 321 -16.84 0.45 2.74
N GLY A 322 -15.80 0.80 1.98
CA GLY A 322 -15.66 0.46 0.57
C GLY A 322 -15.87 1.64 -0.38
N CYS A 323 -15.82 1.33 -1.67
CA CYS A 323 -15.93 2.32 -2.73
C CYS A 323 -17.36 2.34 -3.30
N PHE A 324 -18.03 3.49 -3.19
CA PHE A 324 -19.40 3.71 -3.66
C PHE A 324 -19.43 4.67 -4.86
N PRO A 325 -20.34 4.50 -5.83
CA PRO A 325 -20.52 5.49 -6.90
C PRO A 325 -20.98 6.87 -6.36
N GLU A 326 -20.45 7.95 -6.92
CA GLU A 326 -20.85 9.33 -6.63
C GLU A 326 -22.35 9.49 -6.90
N GLY A 327 -23.06 10.09 -5.94
CA GLY A 327 -24.53 10.22 -6.00
C GLY A 327 -25.30 9.06 -5.37
N THR A 328 -24.63 8.03 -4.89
CA THR A 328 -25.25 6.99 -4.07
C THR A 328 -25.89 7.63 -2.83
N LYS A 329 -27.21 7.49 -2.70
CA LYS A 329 -27.93 7.92 -1.50
C LYS A 329 -27.85 6.80 -0.46
N LEU A 330 -27.08 7.02 0.60
CA LEU A 330 -26.93 6.04 1.69
C LEU A 330 -28.17 5.94 2.58
N GLY A 331 -29.05 6.96 2.57
CA GLY A 331 -30.25 6.94 3.41
C GLY A 331 -31.20 5.76 3.17
N PRO A 332 -31.61 5.47 1.93
CA PRO A 332 -32.34 4.23 1.62
C PRO A 332 -31.56 2.93 1.94
N LEU A 333 -30.23 2.99 2.03
CA LEU A 333 -29.39 1.84 2.38
C LEU A 333 -29.43 1.53 3.87
N ALA A 334 -29.75 2.51 4.72
CA ALA A 334 -29.90 2.33 6.16
C ALA A 334 -31.05 1.36 6.52
N GLU A 335 -32.07 1.24 5.67
CA GLU A 335 -33.16 0.25 5.84
C GLU A 335 -32.67 -1.19 5.63
N ARG A 336 -31.49 -1.35 5.04
CA ARG A 336 -30.85 -2.64 4.69
C ARG A 336 -29.41 -2.67 5.18
N LEU A 337 -29.20 -2.22 6.42
CA LEU A 337 -27.88 -2.14 7.03
C LEU A 337 -27.19 -3.50 7.07
N ASP A 338 -27.89 -4.56 7.48
CA ASP A 338 -27.30 -5.91 7.55
C ASP A 338 -26.83 -6.41 6.18
N ASP A 339 -27.60 -6.15 5.13
CA ASP A 339 -27.22 -6.47 3.75
C ASP A 339 -25.99 -5.67 3.29
N LEU A 340 -25.89 -4.38 3.68
CA LEU A 340 -24.74 -3.54 3.38
C LEU A 340 -23.49 -4.03 4.11
N LEU A 341 -23.61 -4.38 5.39
CA LEU A 341 -22.50 -4.92 6.18
C LEU A 341 -22.02 -6.26 5.62
N ALA A 342 -22.93 -7.14 5.20
CA ALA A 342 -22.58 -8.38 4.52
C ALA A 342 -21.86 -8.12 3.18
N ALA A 343 -22.32 -7.13 2.40
CA ALA A 343 -21.68 -6.71 1.16
C ALA A 343 -20.26 -6.17 1.38
N HIS A 344 -20.09 -5.31 2.38
CA HIS A 344 -18.78 -4.77 2.75
C HIS A 344 -17.83 -5.84 3.28
N ALA A 345 -18.31 -6.75 4.13
CA ALA A 345 -17.53 -7.86 4.65
C ALA A 345 -17.04 -8.78 3.53
N LEU A 346 -17.90 -9.07 2.53
CA LEU A 346 -17.52 -9.83 1.35
C LEU A 346 -16.44 -9.09 0.55
N ALA A 347 -16.66 -7.82 0.20
CA ALA A 347 -15.72 -7.03 -0.59
C ALA A 347 -14.33 -6.98 0.09
N THR A 348 -14.30 -6.70 1.39
CA THR A 348 -13.07 -6.65 2.20
C THR A 348 -12.36 -8.00 2.27
N SER A 349 -13.11 -9.09 2.44
CA SER A 349 -12.55 -10.44 2.50
C SER A 349 -11.93 -10.86 1.16
N VAL A 350 -12.59 -10.52 0.05
CA VAL A 350 -12.07 -10.75 -1.31
C VAL A 350 -10.81 -9.93 -1.55
N THR A 351 -10.80 -8.64 -1.21
CA THR A 351 -9.59 -7.80 -1.30
C THR A 351 -8.45 -8.35 -0.45
N LYS A 352 -8.71 -8.77 0.80
CA LYS A 352 -7.70 -9.35 1.70
C LYS A 352 -7.10 -10.63 1.11
N ALA A 353 -7.92 -11.46 0.43
CA ALA A 353 -7.43 -12.64 -0.27
C ALA A 353 -6.51 -12.29 -1.45
N LEU A 354 -6.68 -11.12 -2.07
CA LEU A 354 -5.94 -10.65 -3.24
C LEU A 354 -4.77 -9.70 -2.90
N ARG A 355 -4.42 -9.53 -1.62
CA ARG A 355 -3.42 -8.52 -1.17
C ARG A 355 -2.03 -8.64 -1.81
N HIS A 356 -1.70 -9.82 -2.34
CA HIS A 356 -0.43 -10.11 -3.03
C HIS A 356 -0.64 -10.49 -4.51
N ALA A 357 -1.84 -10.27 -5.04
CA ALA A 357 -2.17 -10.57 -6.42
C ALA A 357 -2.48 -9.26 -7.16
N TYR A 358 -1.98 -9.16 -8.38
CA TYR A 358 -2.18 -8.00 -9.26
C TYR A 358 -2.89 -8.43 -10.53
N CYS A 359 -3.75 -7.58 -11.06
CA CYS A 359 -4.40 -7.86 -12.32
C CYS A 359 -3.35 -7.88 -13.44
N SER A 360 -3.02 -9.09 -13.92
CA SER A 360 -1.98 -9.31 -14.94
C SER A 360 -2.44 -8.78 -16.29
N THR A 361 -2.21 -7.49 -16.50
CA THR A 361 -2.31 -6.84 -17.80
C THR A 361 -0.95 -6.23 -18.14
N ASP A 362 -0.86 -5.28 -19.08
CA ASP A 362 0.43 -4.63 -19.37
C ASP A 362 0.98 -3.82 -18.18
N THR A 363 0.15 -3.62 -17.15
CA THR A 363 0.51 -2.97 -15.88
C THR A 363 -0.13 -3.70 -14.71
N ASP A 364 0.57 -3.73 -13.58
CA ASP A 364 0.12 -4.37 -12.34
C ASP A 364 -0.79 -3.44 -11.54
N TRP A 365 -2.10 -3.71 -11.58
CA TRP A 365 -3.08 -2.96 -10.82
C TRP A 365 -3.57 -3.73 -9.59
N PRO A 366 -3.56 -3.11 -8.39
CA PRO A 366 -4.10 -3.74 -7.19
C PRO A 366 -5.63 -3.83 -7.25
N TYR A 367 -6.18 -4.79 -6.52
CA TYR A 367 -7.62 -4.92 -6.33
C TYR A 367 -8.10 -4.07 -5.14
N VAL A 368 -9.22 -3.37 -5.31
CA VAL A 368 -9.86 -2.58 -4.25
C VAL A 368 -11.27 -3.09 -3.95
N PRO A 369 -11.77 -2.96 -2.71
CA PRO A 369 -13.11 -3.39 -2.36
C PRO A 369 -14.15 -2.52 -3.09
N PHE A 370 -15.16 -3.17 -3.67
CA PHE A 370 -16.23 -2.51 -4.40
C PHE A 370 -17.59 -2.91 -3.84
N VAL A 371 -18.42 -1.91 -3.52
CA VAL A 371 -19.80 -2.10 -3.07
C VAL A 371 -20.71 -1.08 -3.74
N ALA A 372 -21.77 -1.53 -4.40
CA ALA A 372 -22.74 -0.64 -5.01
C ALA A 372 -24.17 -1.16 -4.81
N PRO A 373 -25.16 -0.28 -4.58
CA PRO A 373 -26.55 -0.70 -4.52
C PRO A 373 -27.02 -1.18 -5.89
N VAL A 374 -27.80 -2.26 -5.92
CA VAL A 374 -28.37 -2.83 -7.15
C VAL A 374 -29.81 -3.26 -6.91
N ALA A 375 -30.71 -2.84 -7.81
CA ALA A 375 -32.14 -3.16 -7.66
C ALA A 375 -32.44 -4.64 -7.96
N ASP A 376 -31.79 -5.19 -8.98
CA ASP A 376 -31.97 -6.56 -9.46
C ASP A 376 -30.75 -7.04 -10.26
N THR A 377 -30.89 -8.17 -10.96
CA THR A 377 -29.81 -8.83 -11.71
C THR A 377 -29.79 -8.47 -13.20
N SER A 378 -30.58 -7.48 -13.60
CA SER A 378 -30.65 -6.99 -14.98
C SER A 378 -29.40 -6.19 -15.35
N GLU A 379 -29.12 -6.12 -16.64
CA GLU A 379 -28.03 -5.28 -17.16
C GLU A 379 -28.27 -3.79 -16.86
N ALA A 380 -29.53 -3.32 -16.88
CA ALA A 380 -29.85 -1.95 -16.55
C ALA A 380 -29.50 -1.60 -15.10
N ALA A 381 -29.79 -2.51 -14.16
CA ALA A 381 -29.42 -2.32 -12.76
C ALA A 381 -27.90 -2.37 -12.55
N LEU A 382 -27.20 -3.28 -13.26
CA LEU A 382 -25.73 -3.34 -13.25
C LEU A 382 -25.12 -2.04 -13.78
N ARG A 383 -25.60 -1.52 -14.92
CA ARG A 383 -25.17 -0.25 -15.49
C ARG A 383 -25.36 0.90 -14.51
N ALA A 384 -26.54 0.97 -13.87
CA ALA A 384 -26.81 1.99 -12.86
C ALA A 384 -25.85 1.88 -11.65
N ALA A 385 -25.58 0.67 -11.17
CA ALA A 385 -24.67 0.44 -10.06
C ALA A 385 -23.20 0.77 -10.39
N LEU A 386 -22.83 0.70 -11.67
CA LEU A 386 -21.52 1.09 -12.19
C LEU A 386 -21.49 2.55 -12.71
N SER A 387 -22.56 3.33 -12.51
CA SER A 387 -22.71 4.69 -13.05
C SER A 387 -22.43 4.80 -14.56
N LEU A 388 -22.91 3.84 -15.35
CA LEU A 388 -22.65 3.77 -16.78
C LEU A 388 -23.78 4.34 -17.61
N GLY A 389 -23.41 5.03 -18.69
CA GLY A 389 -24.34 5.50 -19.71
C GLY A 389 -24.97 4.36 -20.53
N PRO A 390 -26.00 4.68 -21.35
CA PRO A 390 -26.70 3.70 -22.17
C PRO A 390 -25.91 3.27 -23.42
N ASP A 391 -24.95 4.07 -23.89
CA ASP A 391 -24.31 3.86 -25.20
C ASP A 391 -23.02 3.03 -25.07
N GLU A 392 -22.39 3.05 -23.90
CA GLU A 392 -21.19 2.26 -23.63
C GLU A 392 -21.48 0.76 -23.61
N LYS A 393 -20.65 -0.05 -24.26
CA LYS A 393 -20.87 -1.50 -24.34
C LYS A 393 -20.15 -2.24 -23.22
N LEU A 394 -20.91 -3.07 -22.51
CA LEU A 394 -20.41 -3.92 -21.44
C LEU A 394 -20.25 -5.36 -21.92
N LEU A 395 -19.11 -5.94 -21.61
CA LEU A 395 -18.91 -7.38 -21.64
C LEU A 395 -19.11 -7.91 -20.22
N VAL A 396 -20.21 -8.62 -20.03
CA VAL A 396 -20.55 -9.27 -18.76
C VAL A 396 -20.34 -10.76 -18.92
N GLU A 397 -19.25 -11.27 -18.38
CA GLU A 397 -18.93 -12.68 -18.38
C GLU A 397 -19.43 -13.32 -17.08
N ARG A 398 -20.26 -14.35 -17.20
CA ARG A 398 -20.83 -15.09 -16.07
C ARG A 398 -20.37 -16.54 -16.16
N PRO A 399 -19.15 -16.88 -15.70
CA PRO A 399 -18.65 -18.24 -15.79
C PRO A 399 -19.53 -19.15 -14.93
N VAL A 400 -20.35 -19.95 -15.61
CA VAL A 400 -21.19 -20.95 -14.98
C VAL A 400 -20.29 -22.11 -14.59
N ALA A 401 -20.33 -22.54 -13.33
CA ALA A 401 -19.65 -23.75 -12.91
C ALA A 401 -20.14 -24.91 -13.79
N SER A 402 -19.22 -25.58 -14.51
CA SER A 402 -19.59 -26.69 -15.37
C SER A 402 -20.28 -27.79 -14.55
N ARG A 403 -21.25 -28.51 -15.13
CA ARG A 403 -21.91 -29.66 -14.47
C ARG A 403 -20.93 -30.77 -14.08
N GLN A 404 -19.69 -30.76 -14.60
CA GLN A 404 -18.65 -31.77 -14.38
C GLN A 404 -17.63 -31.39 -13.29
N GLY A 405 -17.93 -30.38 -12.47
CA GLY A 405 -16.99 -29.83 -11.50
C GLY A 405 -16.31 -28.55 -11.99
N ARG A 406 -15.73 -27.79 -11.06
CA ARG A 406 -15.07 -26.51 -11.39
C ARG A 406 -13.74 -26.81 -12.07
N ARG A 407 -13.60 -26.40 -13.34
CA ARG A 407 -12.28 -26.35 -13.98
C ARG A 407 -11.58 -25.10 -13.48
N ILE A 408 -10.25 -25.14 -13.39
CA ILE A 408 -9.43 -23.96 -13.06
C ILE A 408 -9.75 -22.80 -14.02
N SER A 409 -10.03 -23.11 -15.29
CA SER A 409 -10.44 -22.15 -16.32
C SER A 409 -11.75 -21.40 -16.04
N ASP A 410 -12.58 -21.89 -15.10
CA ASP A 410 -13.87 -21.28 -14.74
C ASP A 410 -13.72 -20.18 -13.67
N ASN A 411 -12.51 -19.93 -13.19
CA ASN A 411 -12.22 -18.88 -12.21
C ASN A 411 -12.52 -17.49 -12.80
N LEU A 412 -13.24 -16.66 -12.06
CA LEU A 412 -13.63 -15.30 -12.47
C LEU A 412 -12.43 -14.41 -12.84
N PHE A 413 -11.30 -14.58 -12.16
CA PHE A 413 -10.12 -13.72 -12.32
C PHE A 413 -9.37 -13.99 -13.64
N TYR A 414 -9.59 -15.14 -14.27
CA TYR A 414 -9.03 -15.45 -15.58
C TYR A 414 -9.92 -14.97 -16.73
N ALA A 415 -11.11 -14.44 -16.44
CA ALA A 415 -12.10 -14.14 -17.46
C ALA A 415 -11.68 -13.10 -18.50
N HIS A 416 -10.73 -12.24 -18.16
CA HIS A 416 -10.25 -11.17 -19.02
C HIS A 416 -9.49 -11.67 -20.26
N SER A 417 -8.92 -12.88 -20.24
CA SER A 417 -8.11 -13.42 -21.34
C SER A 417 -8.35 -14.92 -21.56
N GLU A 418 -8.59 -15.31 -22.82
CA GLU A 418 -8.76 -16.72 -23.18
C GLU A 418 -7.46 -17.52 -22.97
N ASP A 419 -6.31 -16.88 -23.16
CA ASP A 419 -5.01 -17.53 -22.98
C ASP A 419 -4.71 -17.77 -21.50
N VAL A 420 -5.03 -16.79 -20.64
CA VAL A 420 -4.94 -16.94 -19.18
C VAL A 420 -5.88 -18.06 -18.70
N ARG A 421 -7.09 -18.18 -19.28
CA ARG A 421 -8.00 -19.29 -18.96
C ARG A 421 -7.42 -20.67 -19.33
N LYS A 422 -6.70 -20.76 -20.44
CA LYS A 422 -6.12 -22.03 -20.94
C LYS A 422 -4.88 -22.43 -20.14
N SER A 423 -4.04 -21.47 -19.79
CA SER A 423 -2.73 -21.70 -19.17
C SER A 423 -2.43 -20.74 -18.01
N PRO A 424 -3.23 -20.72 -16.93
CA PRO A 424 -3.08 -19.70 -15.88
C PRO A 424 -1.72 -19.77 -15.17
N LYS A 425 -1.06 -20.93 -15.15
CA LYS A 425 0.28 -21.11 -14.59
C LYS A 425 1.40 -20.43 -15.39
N GLU A 426 1.16 -20.11 -16.66
CA GLU A 426 2.12 -19.38 -17.50
C GLU A 426 2.07 -17.87 -17.23
N TYR A 427 0.94 -17.36 -16.73
CA TYR A 427 0.70 -15.93 -16.53
C TYR A 427 0.76 -15.50 -15.06
N HIS A 428 0.69 -16.45 -14.13
CA HIS A 428 0.61 -16.14 -12.71
C HIS A 428 1.47 -17.06 -11.87
N GLU A 429 2.14 -16.46 -10.89
CA GLU A 429 2.86 -17.18 -9.86
C GLU A 429 1.92 -18.04 -9.00
N LYS A 430 2.48 -19.09 -8.39
CA LYS A 430 1.73 -20.06 -7.58
C LYS A 430 0.93 -19.39 -6.45
N HIS A 431 1.49 -18.36 -5.82
CA HIS A 431 0.83 -17.65 -4.73
C HIS A 431 -0.37 -16.82 -5.22
N ALA A 432 -0.27 -16.19 -6.40
CA ALA A 432 -1.36 -15.45 -7.03
C ALA A 432 -2.50 -16.38 -7.46
N LEU A 433 -2.20 -17.56 -8.01
CA LEU A 433 -3.20 -18.57 -8.35
C LEU A 433 -4.02 -19.01 -7.12
N SER A 434 -3.36 -19.18 -5.97
CA SER A 434 -4.02 -19.50 -4.70
C SER A 434 -4.93 -18.36 -4.23
N ALA A 435 -4.45 -17.12 -4.32
CA ALA A 435 -5.22 -15.92 -4.01
C ALA A 435 -6.49 -15.81 -4.87
N TYR A 436 -6.38 -16.02 -6.19
CA TYR A 436 -7.53 -16.02 -7.11
C TYR A 436 -8.51 -17.14 -6.83
N ALA A 437 -8.04 -18.34 -6.49
CA ALA A 437 -8.92 -19.45 -6.11
C ALA A 437 -9.71 -19.14 -4.84
N LYS A 438 -9.04 -18.56 -3.82
CA LYS A 438 -9.67 -18.15 -2.56
C LYS A 438 -10.70 -17.03 -2.80
N ALA A 439 -10.35 -16.02 -3.59
CA ALA A 439 -11.23 -14.92 -3.93
C ALA A 439 -12.49 -15.37 -4.71
N ASP A 440 -12.33 -16.24 -5.73
CA ASP A 440 -13.45 -16.82 -6.48
C ASP A 440 -14.35 -17.67 -5.58
N ALA A 441 -13.76 -18.45 -4.66
CA ALA A 441 -14.52 -19.25 -3.70
C ALA A 441 -15.38 -18.38 -2.78
N LEU A 442 -14.84 -17.26 -2.26
CA LEU A 442 -15.58 -16.31 -1.43
C LEU A 442 -16.78 -15.70 -2.17
N LEU A 443 -16.57 -15.19 -3.40
CA LEU A 443 -17.64 -14.60 -4.21
C LEU A 443 -18.76 -15.62 -4.49
N ARG A 444 -18.40 -16.84 -4.86
CA ARG A 444 -19.35 -17.90 -5.19
C ARG A 444 -20.06 -18.51 -3.98
N ALA A 445 -19.40 -18.49 -2.81
CA ALA A 445 -20.04 -18.88 -1.55
C ALA A 445 -21.11 -17.87 -1.14
N ALA A 446 -20.86 -16.58 -1.38
CA ALA A 446 -21.79 -15.52 -1.07
C ALA A 446 -22.97 -15.44 -2.06
N SER A 447 -22.74 -15.72 -3.35
CA SER A 447 -23.80 -15.74 -4.35
C SER A 447 -23.52 -16.69 -5.51
N PRO A 448 -24.52 -17.44 -6.02
CA PRO A 448 -24.39 -18.15 -7.29
C PRO A 448 -24.33 -17.21 -8.49
N GLN A 449 -24.74 -15.96 -8.31
CA GLN A 449 -24.73 -14.93 -9.35
C GLN A 449 -23.47 -14.11 -9.18
N VAL A 450 -22.46 -14.46 -9.97
CA VAL A 450 -21.17 -13.77 -10.05
C VAL A 450 -20.91 -13.33 -11.48
N ALA A 451 -20.20 -12.23 -11.65
CA ALA A 451 -19.77 -11.77 -12.96
C ALA A 451 -18.38 -11.14 -12.91
N PHE A 452 -17.69 -11.30 -14.03
CA PHE A 452 -16.60 -10.45 -14.45
C PHE A 452 -17.16 -9.43 -15.44
N VAL A 453 -16.96 -8.14 -15.18
CA VAL A 453 -17.48 -7.04 -16.00
C VAL A 453 -16.32 -6.20 -16.52
N ARG A 454 -16.29 -6.00 -17.83
CA ARG A 454 -15.34 -5.10 -18.50
C ARG A 454 -16.02 -4.33 -19.63
N PHE A 455 -15.32 -3.35 -20.17
CA PHE A 455 -15.77 -2.55 -21.29
C PHE A 455 -15.32 -3.19 -22.60
N GLU A 456 -16.21 -3.25 -23.59
CA GLU A 456 -15.89 -3.84 -24.90
C GLU A 456 -14.86 -3.00 -25.65
N GLU A 457 -14.93 -1.68 -25.51
CA GLU A 457 -14.08 -0.72 -26.23
C GLU A 457 -12.81 -0.38 -25.43
N SER A 458 -12.23 -1.37 -24.75
CA SER A 458 -11.08 -1.20 -23.84
C SER A 458 -9.84 -0.58 -24.51
N GLN A 459 -9.70 -0.77 -25.83
CA GLN A 459 -8.63 -0.19 -26.63
C GLN A 459 -8.70 1.34 -26.73
N LEU A 460 -9.87 1.96 -26.50
CA LEU A 460 -9.99 3.43 -26.52
C LEU A 460 -9.37 4.06 -25.28
N TYR A 461 -9.40 3.37 -24.14
CA TYR A 461 -9.08 3.94 -22.85
C TYR A 461 -7.60 3.79 -22.45
N GLY A 462 -6.84 2.93 -23.13
CA GLY A 462 -5.48 2.52 -22.73
C GLY A 462 -5.49 1.68 -21.45
N THR A 463 -6.17 2.18 -20.41
CA THR A 463 -6.44 1.55 -19.13
C THR A 463 -7.96 1.48 -18.94
N THR A 464 -8.50 0.31 -18.62
CA THR A 464 -9.95 0.08 -18.52
C THR A 464 -10.30 -0.51 -17.17
N PRO A 465 -11.29 0.02 -16.45
CA PRO A 465 -11.72 -0.54 -15.17
C PRO A 465 -12.39 -1.90 -15.37
N LEU A 466 -12.10 -2.81 -14.45
CA LEU A 466 -12.61 -4.19 -14.42
C LEU A 466 -13.29 -4.43 -13.07
N PHE A 467 -14.42 -5.13 -13.10
CA PHE A 467 -15.17 -5.45 -11.88
C PHE A 467 -15.38 -6.95 -11.76
N ILE A 468 -15.18 -7.49 -10.56
CA ILE A 468 -15.37 -8.90 -10.24
C ILE A 468 -16.31 -8.96 -9.04
N VAL A 469 -17.57 -9.25 -9.30
CA VAL A 469 -18.67 -8.96 -8.36
C VAL A 469 -19.63 -10.14 -8.19
N ALA A 470 -20.26 -10.18 -7.03
CA ALA A 470 -21.36 -11.05 -6.66
C ALA A 470 -22.62 -10.21 -6.41
N TRP A 471 -23.78 -10.74 -6.81
CA TRP A 471 -25.08 -10.14 -6.46
C TRP A 471 -25.53 -10.64 -5.10
N LEU A 472 -25.59 -9.73 -4.14
CA LEU A 472 -26.20 -9.92 -2.83
C LEU A 472 -27.59 -9.28 -2.81
N PRO A 473 -28.44 -9.57 -1.81
CA PRO A 473 -29.71 -8.87 -1.66
C PRO A 473 -29.50 -7.34 -1.64
N GLY A 474 -29.90 -6.66 -2.73
CA GLY A 474 -29.82 -5.19 -2.83
C GLY A 474 -28.47 -4.59 -3.16
N TYR A 475 -27.41 -5.41 -3.28
CA TYR A 475 -26.05 -4.93 -3.48
C TYR A 475 -25.27 -5.77 -4.48
N LEU A 476 -24.35 -5.11 -5.17
CA LEU A 476 -23.19 -5.70 -5.80
C LEU A 476 -22.01 -5.56 -4.86
N ALA A 477 -21.27 -6.65 -4.65
CA ALA A 477 -20.10 -6.67 -3.79
C ALA A 477 -18.98 -7.50 -4.40
N GLY A 478 -17.73 -7.03 -4.25
CA GLY A 478 -16.55 -7.74 -4.74
C GLY A 478 -15.36 -6.80 -4.84
N VAL A 479 -14.67 -6.82 -5.97
CA VAL A 479 -13.51 -5.97 -6.20
C VAL A 479 -13.57 -5.22 -7.53
N ALA A 480 -12.91 -4.07 -7.55
CA ALA A 480 -12.58 -3.34 -8.77
C ALA A 480 -11.06 -3.32 -8.96
N THR A 481 -10.62 -3.25 -10.21
CA THR A 481 -9.21 -3.07 -10.61
C THR A 481 -9.18 -2.39 -11.98
N PHE A 482 -8.00 -2.26 -12.57
CA PHE A 482 -7.81 -1.78 -13.93
C PHE A 482 -7.05 -2.80 -14.76
N GLY A 483 -7.27 -2.77 -16.07
CA GLY A 483 -6.47 -3.49 -17.04
C GLY A 483 -5.95 -2.56 -18.13
N ALA A 484 -4.65 -2.59 -18.38
CA ALA A 484 -4.05 -1.90 -19.52
C ALA A 484 -3.88 -2.86 -20.71
N TRP A 485 -4.34 -2.45 -21.88
CA TRP A 485 -4.33 -3.29 -23.08
C TRP A 485 -3.70 -2.51 -24.24
N THR A 486 -2.47 -2.86 -24.60
CA THR A 486 -1.74 -2.28 -25.73
C THR A 486 -2.00 -2.97 -27.06
#